data_AF-A0A433I903-F1
#
_entry.id   AF-A0A433I903-F1
#
_cell.length_a   1.000
_cell.length_b   1.000
_cell.length_c   1.000
_cell.angle_alpha   90.00
_cell.angle_beta   90.00
_cell.angle_gamma   90.00
#
_symmetry.space_group_name_H-M   'P 1'
#
loop_
_entity.id
_entity.type
_entity.pdbx_description
1 polymer ?
#
loop_
_entity_poly.entity_id
_entity_poly.type
_entity_poly.pdbx_seq_one_letter_code
_entity_poly.pdbx_strand_id
1 'polypeptide(L)'
;MTSRSMSEGRHERHSGRGRRMLWLQAVGLLLSALLAVSWPVARAAEAEAEPVLEAVDISPLSGNRLQLRFRLSGRLAAPPSAFTINEPARIVLDFLGTRNGLSTRQQAINV
;
A
#
# COMPACT_ATOMS: atom_id res chain seq x y z
N MET A 1 6.98 39.10 -87.53
CA MET A 1 5.73 38.36 -87.28
C MET A 1 6.09 36.96 -86.81
N THR A 2 6.04 36.73 -85.48
CA THR A 2 6.24 35.44 -84.76
C THR A 2 7.62 34.77 -84.99
N SER A 3 8.26 33.98 -84.12
CA SER A 3 7.87 33.25 -82.90
C SER A 3 9.16 32.75 -82.21
N ARG A 4 9.03 32.39 -80.92
CA ARG A 4 9.83 31.40 -80.15
C ARG A 4 11.37 31.52 -80.05
N SER A 5 11.87 31.67 -78.83
CA SER A 5 12.65 30.62 -78.12
C SER A 5 13.27 31.18 -76.83
N MET A 6 13.10 30.50 -75.69
CA MET A 6 14.04 30.30 -74.57
C MET A 6 13.22 29.92 -73.32
N SER A 7 13.17 28.65 -72.93
CA SER A 7 14.22 27.86 -72.26
C SER A 7 13.99 27.88 -70.75
N GLU A 8 13.68 26.70 -70.24
CA GLU A 8 13.51 26.34 -68.83
C GLU A 8 14.69 26.73 -67.95
N GLY A 9 14.37 27.08 -66.70
CA GLY A 9 15.28 27.25 -65.57
C GLY A 9 14.60 26.73 -64.30
N ARG A 10 15.00 25.53 -63.91
CA ARG A 10 14.44 24.60 -62.93
C ARG A 10 14.69 25.01 -61.47
N HIS A 11 13.97 24.32 -60.57
CA HIS A 11 14.25 24.05 -59.15
C HIS A 11 13.72 25.03 -58.10
N GLU A 12 12.54 24.72 -57.57
CA GLU A 12 12.29 24.87 -56.13
C GLU A 12 12.21 23.48 -55.50
N ARG A 13 13.22 23.20 -54.68
CA ARG A 13 13.49 21.91 -54.05
C ARG A 13 12.47 21.66 -52.93
N HIS A 14 11.82 20.51 -53.02
CA HIS A 14 11.17 19.82 -51.91
C HIS A 14 12.16 19.65 -50.73
N SER A 15 12.03 20.45 -49.66
CA SER A 15 12.90 20.36 -48.47
C SER A 15 12.14 20.20 -47.13
N GLY A 16 10.85 19.86 -47.16
CA GLY A 16 10.04 19.72 -45.94
C GLY A 16 9.97 18.31 -45.33
N ARG A 17 10.46 17.27 -46.03
CA ARG A 17 10.12 15.86 -45.73
C ARG A 17 10.97 15.26 -44.59
N GLY A 18 12.24 15.66 -44.45
CA GLY A 18 13.15 15.15 -43.41
C GLY A 18 12.85 15.66 -42.00
N ARG A 19 12.44 16.94 -41.87
CA ARG A 19 12.15 17.56 -40.56
C ARG A 19 10.90 16.97 -39.91
N ARG A 20 9.88 16.63 -40.70
CA ARG A 20 8.66 15.95 -40.23
C ARG A 20 8.94 14.52 -39.77
N MET A 21 9.84 13.82 -40.46
CA MET A 21 10.22 12.46 -40.10
C MET A 21 11.03 12.43 -38.79
N LEU A 22 11.96 13.36 -38.60
CA LEU A 22 12.72 13.50 -37.35
C LEU A 22 11.83 13.89 -36.15
N TRP A 23 10.82 14.74 -36.36
CA TRP A 23 9.85 15.10 -35.31
C TRP A 23 8.96 13.93 -34.91
N LEU A 24 8.51 13.09 -35.86
CA LEU A 24 7.72 11.89 -35.57
C LEU A 24 8.52 10.85 -34.79
N GLN A 25 9.82 10.70 -35.08
CA GLN A 25 10.70 9.80 -34.34
C GLN A 25 10.95 10.29 -32.91
N ALA A 26 11.17 11.60 -32.72
CA ALA A 26 11.32 12.20 -31.40
C ALA A 26 10.05 12.02 -30.55
N VAL A 27 8.86 12.23 -31.13
CA VAL A 27 7.57 12.01 -30.45
C VAL A 27 7.35 10.54 -30.12
N GLY A 28 7.71 9.61 -31.01
CA GLY A 28 7.65 8.16 -30.75
C GLY A 28 8.58 7.71 -29.62
N LEU A 29 9.80 8.24 -29.56
CA LEU A 29 10.74 7.97 -28.47
C LEU A 29 10.29 8.58 -27.14
N LEU A 30 9.66 9.76 -27.17
CA LEU A 30 9.14 10.42 -25.97
C LEU A 30 7.90 9.70 -25.42
N LEU A 31 7.00 9.22 -26.29
CA LEU A 31 5.84 8.39 -25.91
C LEU A 31 6.26 7.02 -25.35
N SER A 32 7.26 6.37 -25.95
CA SER A 32 7.77 5.08 -25.44
C SER A 32 8.52 5.23 -24.11
N ALA A 33 9.27 6.32 -23.90
CA ALA A 33 9.84 6.66 -22.61
C ALA A 33 8.77 6.95 -21.54
N LEU A 34 7.66 7.59 -21.93
CA LEU A 34 6.54 7.87 -21.01
C LEU A 34 5.79 6.60 -20.60
N LEU A 35 5.69 5.61 -21.50
CA LEU A 35 5.08 4.31 -21.23
C LEU A 35 5.98 3.35 -20.43
N ALA A 36 7.30 3.55 -20.44
CA ALA A 36 8.24 2.72 -19.69
C ALA A 36 8.24 3.03 -18.17
N VAL A 37 7.75 4.20 -17.75
CA VAL A 37 7.73 4.63 -16.35
C VAL A 37 6.49 4.14 -15.60
N SER A 38 5.45 3.68 -16.31
CA SER A 38 4.16 3.29 -15.71
C SER A 38 4.08 1.82 -15.32
N TRP A 39 5.19 1.11 -15.09
CA TRP A 39 5.12 -0.25 -14.58
C TRP A 39 4.82 -0.22 -13.07
N PRO A 40 3.64 -0.68 -12.60
CA PRO A 40 3.38 -0.75 -11.18
C PRO A 40 4.34 -1.78 -10.59
N VAL A 41 5.26 -1.32 -9.74
CA VAL A 41 6.04 -2.22 -8.90
C VAL A 41 5.08 -2.78 -7.87
N ALA A 42 4.60 -4.00 -8.08
CA ALA A 42 3.83 -4.72 -7.08
C ALA A 42 4.72 -4.90 -5.84
N ARG A 43 4.44 -4.10 -4.81
CA ARG A 43 4.99 -4.33 -3.47
C ARG A 43 4.28 -5.58 -2.95
N ALA A 44 5.03 -6.66 -2.75
CA ALA A 44 4.52 -7.78 -1.98
C ALA A 44 4.13 -7.23 -0.60
N ALA A 45 2.85 -7.34 -0.24
CA ALA A 45 2.45 -7.16 1.15
C ALA A 45 3.13 -8.28 1.92
N GLU A 46 4.09 -7.95 2.78
CA GLU A 46 4.55 -8.91 3.78
C GLU A 46 3.31 -9.33 4.58
N ALA A 47 3.01 -10.62 4.56
CA ALA A 47 2.00 -11.18 5.44
C ALA A 47 2.52 -10.94 6.86
N GLU A 48 2.04 -9.88 7.50
CA GLU A 48 2.37 -9.59 8.88
C GLU A 48 1.92 -10.82 9.68
N ALA A 49 2.89 -11.50 10.31
CA ALA A 49 2.59 -12.71 11.06
C ALA A 49 1.54 -12.39 12.12
N GLU A 50 0.52 -13.24 12.24
CA GLU A 50 -0.56 -13.01 13.21
C GLU A 50 0.04 -12.77 14.61
N PRO A 51 -0.27 -11.63 15.26
CA PRO A 51 0.24 -11.34 16.59
C PRO A 51 -0.17 -12.44 17.57
N VAL A 52 0.76 -12.81 18.45
CA VAL A 52 0.54 -13.84 19.45
C VAL A 52 0.41 -13.17 20.82
N LEU A 53 -0.63 -13.51 21.57
CA LEU A 53 -0.74 -13.15 22.98
C LEU A 53 0.23 -14.00 23.79
N GLU A 54 1.26 -13.37 24.34
CA GLU A 54 2.38 -14.06 25.02
C GLU A 54 2.21 -14.07 26.54
N ALA A 55 1.63 -13.01 27.11
CA ALA A 55 1.39 -12.89 28.55
C ALA A 55 0.28 -11.90 28.87
N VAL A 56 -0.33 -12.09 30.04
CA VAL A 56 -1.27 -11.15 30.65
C VAL A 56 -0.78 -10.85 32.05
N ASP A 57 -0.29 -9.64 32.26
CA ASP A 57 0.18 -9.17 33.56
C ASP A 57 -0.96 -8.47 34.30
N ILE A 58 -1.12 -8.80 35.58
CA ILE A 58 -2.20 -8.30 36.43
C ILE A 58 -1.58 -7.53 37.59
N SER A 59 -2.03 -6.30 37.82
CA SER A 59 -1.54 -5.48 38.92
C SER A 59 -2.69 -4.76 39.63
N PRO A 60 -2.86 -4.95 40.95
CA PRO A 60 -3.83 -4.19 41.71
C PRO A 60 -3.40 -2.72 41.79
N LEU A 61 -4.37 -1.82 41.73
CA LEU A 61 -4.19 -0.39 41.90
C LEU A 61 -5.02 0.10 43.08
N SER A 62 -4.65 1.25 43.63
CA SER A 62 -5.42 1.90 44.70
C SER A 62 -6.85 2.24 44.24
N GLY A 63 -7.78 2.26 45.20
CA GLY A 63 -9.18 2.58 44.94
C GLY A 63 -9.95 1.46 44.26
N ASN A 64 -9.67 0.20 44.61
CA ASN A 64 -10.39 -0.97 44.10
C ASN A 64 -10.35 -1.08 42.56
N ARG A 65 -9.17 -0.80 41.98
CA ARG A 65 -8.92 -0.87 40.53
C ARG A 65 -7.92 -1.97 40.23
N LEU A 66 -8.01 -2.49 39.02
CA LEU A 66 -7.13 -3.54 38.51
C LEU A 66 -6.60 -3.11 37.15
N GLN A 67 -5.29 -3.22 36.95
CA GLN A 67 -4.65 -3.02 35.66
C GLN A 67 -4.33 -4.38 35.03
N LEU A 68 -4.79 -4.56 33.80
CA LEU A 68 -4.48 -5.71 32.96
C LEU A 68 -3.58 -5.23 31.82
N ARG A 69 -2.42 -5.87 31.63
CA ARG A 69 -1.49 -5.56 30.54
C ARG A 69 -1.28 -6.80 29.67
N PHE A 70 -1.72 -6.70 28.42
CA PHE A 70 -1.57 -7.74 27.41
C PHE A 70 -0.24 -7.55 26.66
N ARG A 71 0.59 -8.58 26.65
CA ARG A 71 1.85 -8.61 25.89
C ARG A 71 1.65 -9.38 24.60
N LEU A 72 1.93 -8.72 23.48
CA LEU A 72 1.73 -9.25 22.14
C LEU A 72 3.08 -9.29 21.40
N SER A 73 3.30 -10.33 20.61
CA SER A 73 4.52 -10.49 19.80
C SER A 73 4.61 -9.48 18.64
N GLY A 74 3.50 -8.85 18.30
CA GLY A 74 3.36 -7.93 17.17
C GLY A 74 2.24 -6.93 17.40
N ARG A 75 2.08 -6.01 16.44
CA ARG A 75 1.06 -4.97 16.50
C ARG A 75 -0.32 -5.57 16.18
N LEU A 76 -1.36 -5.06 16.84
CA LEU A 76 -2.74 -5.36 16.47
C LEU A 76 -3.13 -4.58 15.22
N ALA A 77 -3.88 -5.22 14.31
CA ALA A 77 -4.44 -4.56 13.14
C ALA A 77 -5.44 -3.45 13.49
N ALA A 78 -6.16 -3.61 14.62
CA ALA A 78 -7.12 -2.65 15.14
C ALA A 78 -7.19 -2.75 16.68
N PRO A 79 -7.72 -1.73 17.38
CA PRO A 79 -8.04 -1.86 18.80
C PRO A 79 -9.01 -3.02 19.07
N PRO A 80 -8.89 -3.72 20.21
CA PRO A 80 -9.80 -4.82 20.53
C PRO A 80 -11.22 -4.30 20.72
N SER A 81 -12.20 -5.09 20.26
CA SER A 81 -13.61 -4.81 20.56
C SER A 81 -13.88 -5.12 22.04
N ALA A 82 -14.71 -4.31 22.69
CA ALA A 82 -15.01 -4.45 24.11
C ALA A 82 -16.52 -4.39 24.35
N PHE A 83 -17.03 -5.30 25.17
CA PHE A 83 -18.41 -5.29 25.61
C PHE A 83 -18.56 -5.96 26.97
N THR A 84 -19.71 -5.72 27.60
CA THR A 84 -20.05 -6.30 28.91
C THR A 84 -21.23 -7.26 28.79
N ILE A 85 -21.20 -8.32 29.60
CA ILE A 85 -22.30 -9.26 29.81
C ILE A 85 -22.73 -9.11 31.26
N ASN A 86 -24.02 -9.04 31.55
CA ASN A 86 -24.50 -8.81 32.93
C ASN A 86 -24.84 -10.11 33.66
N GLU A 87 -25.22 -11.17 32.94
CA GLU A 87 -25.71 -12.42 33.53
C GLU A 87 -24.98 -13.65 32.94
N PRO A 88 -23.90 -14.12 33.61
CA PRO A 88 -23.20 -13.49 34.73
C PRO A 88 -22.33 -12.28 34.30
N ALA A 89 -21.97 -11.42 35.26
CA ALA A 89 -21.20 -10.20 35.02
C ALA A 89 -19.80 -10.49 34.46
N ARG A 90 -19.50 -9.99 33.25
CA ARG A 90 -18.21 -10.18 32.54
C ARG A 90 -17.86 -8.97 31.67
N ILE A 91 -16.56 -8.75 31.50
CA ILE A 91 -15.99 -7.88 30.47
C ILE A 91 -15.34 -8.78 29.42
N VAL A 92 -15.64 -8.56 28.15
CA VAL A 92 -15.06 -9.30 27.03
C VAL A 92 -14.22 -8.35 26.19
N LEU A 93 -13.01 -8.80 25.82
CA LEU A 93 -12.09 -8.11 24.93
C LEU A 93 -11.75 -9.04 23.77
N ASP A 94 -12.16 -8.68 22.56
CA ASP A 94 -11.95 -9.49 21.37
C ASP A 94 -10.79 -8.93 20.53
N PHE A 95 -9.73 -9.73 20.41
CA PHE A 95 -8.54 -9.43 19.62
C PHE A 95 -8.61 -10.16 18.27
N LEU A 96 -9.04 -9.45 17.22
CA LEU A 96 -9.16 -10.04 15.88
C LEU A 96 -7.78 -10.37 15.29
N GLY A 97 -7.68 -11.50 14.59
CA GLY A 97 -6.44 -11.94 13.95
C GLY A 97 -5.27 -12.16 14.92
N THR A 98 -5.56 -12.45 16.19
CA THR A 98 -4.55 -12.64 17.24
C THR A 98 -4.60 -14.06 17.76
N ARG A 99 -3.46 -14.76 17.74
CA ARG A 99 -3.35 -16.13 18.24
C ARG A 99 -3.12 -16.16 19.75
N ASN A 100 -3.78 -17.05 20.47
CA ASN A 100 -3.50 -17.26 21.89
C ASN A 100 -2.23 -18.12 22.06
N GLY A 101 -1.16 -17.53 22.59
CA GLY A 101 0.10 -18.21 22.92
C GLY A 101 0.24 -18.60 24.40
N LEU A 102 -0.77 -18.34 25.23
CA LEU A 102 -0.73 -18.66 26.65
C LEU A 102 -0.89 -20.17 26.88
N SER A 103 -0.15 -20.70 27.85
CA SER A 103 -0.27 -22.10 28.28
C SER A 103 -1.55 -22.37 29.07
N THR A 104 -2.10 -21.35 29.74
CA THR A 104 -3.38 -21.41 30.46
C THR A 104 -4.41 -20.47 29.84
N ARG A 105 -5.68 -20.88 29.90
CA ARG A 105 -6.82 -20.08 29.45
C ARG A 105 -7.57 -19.40 30.59
N GLN A 106 -7.21 -19.73 31.83
CA GLN A 106 -7.84 -19.20 33.03
C GLN A 106 -6.75 -18.88 34.06
N GLN A 107 -6.88 -17.72 34.70
CA GLN A 107 -6.00 -17.27 35.76
C GLN A 107 -6.87 -16.72 36.88
N ALA A 108 -6.74 -17.31 38.06
CA ALA A 108 -7.39 -16.77 39.26
C ALA A 108 -6.70 -15.47 39.65
N ILE A 109 -7.51 -14.44 39.91
CA ILE A 109 -7.02 -13.14 40.40
C ILE A 109 -7.19 -13.15 41.92
N ASN A 110 -6.08 -13.37 42.63
CA ASN A 110 -6.03 -13.31 44.09
C ASN A 110 -5.48 -11.93 44.47
N VAL A 111 -6.35 -10.92 44.49
CA VAL A 111 -6.03 -9.56 44.97
C VAL A 111 -6.64 -9.30 46.33
#